data_AF-A0A2U3AE37-F1
#
_entry.id   AF-A0A2U3AE37-F1
#
_cell.length_a   1.000
_cell.length_b   1.000
_cell.length_c   1.000
_cell.angle_alpha   90.00
_cell.angle_beta   90.00
_cell.angle_gamma   90.00
#
_symmetry.space_group_name_H-M   'P 1'
#
loop_
_entity.id
_entity.type
_entity.pdbx_description
1 polymer ?
#
loop_
_entity_poly.entity_id
_entity_poly.type
_entity_poly.pdbx_seq_one_letter_code
_entity_poly.pdbx_strand_id
1 'polypeptide(L)'
;VNGYVRKLEVTYNQERFITNIMYKRAKDYYDKRNLKEGDHNPNYDTYHPHFHVILAVNKSYFTSRDYLKQDKWLELWRECMDDMSITQVDIRKVRSSEKSENGAVLEVAKYSAKSNELYASQSIFEIFYRALKGRQLLTFNGLFKDYVKKYKLGDLDQYKKEDENEYTHLLTSVWKTSKYNNMLRQLSVEEFEQYNKQAKIIEIKDDIN
;
A
#
# COMPACT_ATOMS: atom_id res chain seq x y z
N VAL A 1 2.27 17.10 15.58
CA VAL A 1 2.61 16.34 14.35
C VAL A 1 3.09 17.34 13.32
N ASN A 2 4.24 17.10 12.70
CA ASN A 2 4.89 18.06 11.78
C ASN A 2 4.57 17.76 10.31
N GLY A 3 4.00 16.60 10.03
CA GLY A 3 3.54 16.19 8.72
C GLY A 3 3.04 14.74 8.76
N TYR A 4 2.32 14.34 7.73
CA TYR A 4 1.92 12.95 7.56
C TYR A 4 1.83 12.56 6.09
N VAL A 5 1.97 11.27 5.83
CA VAL A 5 1.44 10.63 4.61
C VAL A 5 0.31 9.70 5.03
N ARG A 6 -0.78 9.74 4.27
CA ARG A 6 -1.95 8.89 4.46
C ARG A 6 -2.28 8.21 3.15
N LYS A 7 -2.45 6.89 3.19
CA LYS A 7 -3.01 6.09 2.12
C LYS A 7 -4.33 5.46 2.58
N LEU A 8 -5.36 5.54 1.75
CA LEU A 8 -6.57 4.73 1.86
C LEU A 8 -6.40 3.48 1.01
N GLU A 9 -6.50 2.33 1.65
CA GLU A 9 -6.65 1.02 1.00
C GLU A 9 -8.05 0.49 1.27
N VAL A 10 -8.70 -0.13 0.28
CA VAL A 10 -9.96 -0.85 0.51
C VAL A 10 -9.77 -2.27 0.05
N THR A 11 -10.08 -3.22 0.94
CA THR A 11 -10.04 -4.65 0.63
C THR A 11 -11.45 -5.22 0.55
N TYR A 12 -11.66 -6.21 -0.30
CA TYR A 12 -12.92 -6.93 -0.45
C TYR A 12 -12.74 -8.42 -0.17
N ASN A 13 -13.59 -8.98 0.68
CA ASN A 13 -13.47 -10.37 1.10
C ASN A 13 -14.38 -11.28 0.27
N GLN A 14 -13.77 -11.93 -0.72
CA GLN A 14 -14.42 -12.84 -1.67
C GLN A 14 -14.67 -14.25 -1.12
N GLU A 15 -14.02 -14.60 0.00
CA GLU A 15 -13.99 -15.98 0.48
C GLU A 15 -15.28 -16.30 1.23
N ARG A 16 -16.12 -17.17 0.65
CA ARG A 16 -17.41 -17.56 1.24
C ARG A 16 -17.26 -18.45 2.47
N PHE A 17 -16.19 -19.23 2.52
CA PHE A 17 -15.87 -20.15 3.60
C PHE A 17 -14.49 -19.84 4.18
N ILE A 18 -14.30 -20.14 5.46
CA ILE A 18 -13.02 -19.90 6.14
C ILE A 18 -11.98 -20.89 5.60
N THR A 19 -10.96 -20.36 4.92
CA THR A 19 -9.84 -21.18 4.42
C THR A 19 -8.85 -21.49 5.54
N ASN A 20 -8.03 -22.54 5.36
CA ASN A 20 -6.94 -22.88 6.28
C ASN A 20 -5.96 -21.71 6.49
N ILE A 21 -5.69 -20.95 5.42
CA ILE A 21 -4.80 -19.77 5.48
C ILE A 21 -5.44 -18.66 6.32
N MET A 22 -6.75 -18.40 6.13
CA MET A 22 -7.47 -17.41 6.93
C MET A 22 -7.48 -17.81 8.41
N TYR A 23 -7.84 -19.06 8.70
CA TYR A 23 -7.89 -19.57 10.07
C TYR A 23 -6.54 -19.47 10.79
N LYS A 24 -5.45 -19.89 10.14
CA LYS A 24 -4.09 -19.76 10.70
C LYS A 24 -3.67 -18.31 10.96
N ARG A 25 -4.07 -17.36 10.10
CA ARG A 25 -3.71 -15.94 10.25
C ARG A 25 -4.48 -15.24 11.36
N ALA A 26 -5.73 -15.63 11.59
CA ALA A 26 -6.64 -14.97 12.52
C ALA A 26 -7.27 -15.96 13.53
N LYS A 27 -6.45 -16.89 14.04
CA LYS A 27 -6.93 -18.00 14.89
C LYS A 27 -7.77 -17.52 16.06
N ASP A 28 -7.26 -16.56 16.84
CA ASP A 28 -7.97 -16.02 18.01
C ASP A 28 -9.30 -15.35 17.67
N TYR A 29 -9.43 -14.75 16.47
CA TYR A 29 -10.67 -14.12 16.01
C TYR A 29 -11.76 -15.16 15.76
N TYR A 30 -11.40 -16.27 15.10
CA TYR A 30 -12.31 -17.36 14.78
C TYR A 30 -12.65 -18.19 16.01
N ASP A 31 -11.67 -18.50 16.86
CA ASP A 31 -11.86 -19.26 18.10
C ASP A 31 -12.83 -18.57 19.07
N LYS A 32 -12.68 -17.25 19.28
CA LYS A 32 -13.61 -16.46 20.10
C LYS A 32 -15.05 -16.48 19.58
N ARG A 33 -15.26 -16.84 18.32
CA ARG A 33 -16.56 -16.93 17.64
C ARG A 33 -17.02 -18.36 17.42
N ASN A 34 -16.28 -19.36 17.91
CA ASN A 34 -16.51 -20.78 17.67
C ASN A 34 -16.61 -21.14 16.18
N LEU A 35 -15.80 -20.49 15.34
CA LEU A 35 -15.71 -20.74 13.90
C LEU A 35 -14.46 -21.56 13.57
N LYS A 36 -14.58 -22.47 12.60
CA LYS A 36 -13.49 -23.34 12.12
C LYS A 36 -13.33 -23.27 10.60
N GLU A 37 -12.25 -23.86 10.11
CA GLU A 37 -12.02 -24.06 8.68
C GLU A 37 -13.24 -24.74 8.02
N GLY A 38 -13.70 -24.21 6.89
CA GLY A 38 -14.88 -24.68 6.17
C GLY A 38 -16.21 -24.07 6.63
N ASP A 39 -16.28 -23.40 7.78
CA ASP A 39 -17.48 -22.68 8.18
C ASP A 39 -17.69 -21.43 7.30
N HIS A 40 -18.92 -20.90 7.31
CA HIS A 40 -19.23 -19.64 6.64
C HIS A 40 -18.37 -18.50 7.19
N ASN A 41 -17.72 -17.77 6.27
CA ASN A 41 -16.93 -16.60 6.63
C ASN A 41 -17.88 -15.45 7.01
N PRO A 42 -17.86 -14.94 8.25
CA PRO A 42 -18.73 -13.83 8.67
C PRO A 42 -18.42 -12.52 7.93
N ASN A 43 -17.24 -12.43 7.33
CA ASN A 43 -16.80 -11.26 6.58
C ASN A 43 -16.99 -11.46 5.06
N TYR A 44 -17.68 -12.51 4.59
CA TYR A 44 -17.95 -12.69 3.17
C TYR A 44 -18.78 -11.54 2.61
N ASP A 45 -18.43 -11.09 1.39
CA ASP A 45 -19.13 -10.00 0.68
C ASP A 45 -19.11 -8.66 1.44
N THR A 46 -18.03 -8.42 2.19
CA THR A 46 -17.81 -7.17 2.93
C THR A 46 -16.55 -6.44 2.47
N TYR A 47 -16.58 -5.12 2.64
CA TYR A 47 -15.51 -4.20 2.27
C TYR A 47 -14.86 -3.63 3.52
N HIS A 48 -13.54 -3.62 3.56
CA HIS A 48 -12.78 -3.13 4.72
C HIS A 48 -11.85 -2.00 4.29
N PRO A 49 -12.20 -0.74 4.60
CA PRO A 49 -11.30 0.38 4.41
C PRO A 49 -10.21 0.39 5.49
N HIS A 50 -8.97 0.56 5.07
CA HIS A 50 -7.78 0.68 5.91
C HIS A 50 -7.07 2.00 5.62
N PHE A 51 -6.69 2.71 6.68
CA PHE A 51 -5.76 3.83 6.57
C PHE A 51 -4.36 3.40 6.99
N HIS A 52 -3.41 3.54 6.06
CA HIS A 52 -1.99 3.45 6.38
C HIS A 52 -1.45 4.85 6.52
N VAL A 53 -0.93 5.18 7.71
CA VAL A 53 -0.50 6.54 8.04
C VAL A 53 0.90 6.52 8.62
N ILE A 54 1.78 7.35 8.08
CA ILE A 54 3.07 7.67 8.70
C ILE A 54 2.99 9.11 9.19
N LEU A 55 3.26 9.29 10.48
CA LEU A 55 3.26 10.58 11.15
C LEU A 55 4.71 11.02 11.43
N ALA A 56 5.09 12.20 10.95
CA ALA A 56 6.32 12.85 11.37
C ALA A 56 6.07 13.60 12.68
N VAL A 57 6.82 13.26 13.71
CA VAL A 57 6.70 13.84 15.05
C VAL A 57 8.04 14.40 15.52
N ASN A 58 8.01 15.26 16.54
CA ASN A 58 9.23 15.78 17.16
C ASN A 58 10.05 14.63 17.77
N LYS A 59 11.38 14.78 17.80
CA LYS A 59 12.28 13.78 18.41
C LYS A 59 11.91 13.46 19.87
N SER A 60 11.43 14.47 20.60
CA SER A 60 10.97 14.37 21.99
C SER A 60 9.56 13.79 22.15
N TYR A 61 8.83 13.50 21.07
CA TYR A 61 7.40 13.13 21.13
C TYR A 61 7.12 11.99 22.12
N PHE A 62 7.92 10.92 22.09
CA PHE A 62 7.70 9.74 22.94
C PHE A 62 8.02 9.96 24.42
N THR A 63 8.69 11.06 24.76
CA THR A 63 9.02 11.44 26.14
C THR A 63 8.32 12.73 26.57
N SER A 64 7.54 13.36 25.68
CA SER A 64 6.83 14.60 25.98
C SER A 64 5.42 14.33 26.50
N ARG A 65 4.82 15.38 27.06
CA ARG A 65 3.39 15.43 27.42
C ARG A 65 2.43 15.28 26.23
N ASP A 66 2.93 15.41 25.00
CA ASP A 66 2.12 15.33 23.79
C ASP A 66 1.99 13.88 23.30
N TYR A 67 2.70 12.92 23.91
CA TYR A 67 2.63 11.52 23.53
C TYR A 67 1.22 10.95 23.75
N LEU A 68 0.58 10.52 22.66
CA LEU A 68 -0.67 9.78 22.73
C LEU A 68 -0.41 8.28 22.83
N LYS A 69 -0.85 7.69 23.94
CA LYS A 69 -0.88 6.23 24.14
C LYS A 69 -1.89 5.57 23.18
N GLN A 70 -1.68 4.29 22.90
CA GLN A 70 -2.53 3.51 22.00
C GLN A 70 -4.02 3.53 22.38
N ASP A 71 -4.34 3.47 23.68
CA ASP A 71 -5.74 3.50 24.14
C ASP A 71 -6.44 4.81 23.75
N LYS A 72 -5.73 5.95 23.82
CA LYS A 72 -6.27 7.23 23.39
C LYS A 72 -6.43 7.29 21.88
N TRP A 73 -5.54 6.67 21.11
CA TRP A 73 -5.74 6.51 19.67
C TRP A 73 -6.97 5.68 19.34
N LEU A 74 -7.22 4.59 20.08
CA LEU A 74 -8.39 3.75 19.87
C LEU A 74 -9.69 4.53 20.18
N GLU A 75 -9.70 5.29 21.27
CA GLU A 75 -10.82 6.16 21.64
C GLU A 75 -11.12 7.18 20.53
N LEU A 76 -10.12 7.95 20.09
CA LEU A 76 -10.28 8.94 19.02
C LEU A 76 -10.71 8.28 17.70
N TRP A 77 -10.21 7.09 17.40
CA TRP A 77 -10.58 6.38 16.19
C TRP A 77 -12.05 5.92 16.21
N ARG A 78 -12.52 5.41 17.35
CA ARG A 78 -13.94 5.05 17.55
C ARG A 78 -14.85 6.26 17.40
N GLU A 79 -14.48 7.39 17.99
CA GLU A 79 -15.23 8.65 17.88
C GLU A 79 -15.31 9.13 16.43
N CYS A 80 -14.19 9.13 15.70
CA CYS A 80 -14.15 9.54 14.30
C CYS A 80 -14.96 8.61 13.37
N MET A 81 -14.98 7.31 13.68
CA MET A 81 -15.71 6.30 12.90
C MET A 81 -17.17 6.15 13.33
N ASP A 82 -17.56 6.78 14.45
CA ASP A 82 -18.84 6.55 15.13
C ASP A 82 -19.14 5.04 15.34
N ASP A 83 -18.11 4.28 15.70
CA ASP A 83 -18.16 2.82 15.83
C ASP A 83 -17.40 2.32 17.06
N MET A 84 -18.15 2.07 18.14
CA MET A 84 -17.62 1.55 19.40
C MET A 84 -17.24 0.07 19.33
N SER A 85 -17.64 -0.67 18.29
CA SER A 85 -17.30 -2.08 18.11
C SER A 85 -15.84 -2.30 17.69
N ILE A 86 -15.17 -1.25 17.19
CA ILE A 86 -13.75 -1.31 16.84
C ILE A 86 -12.95 -1.61 18.10
N THR A 87 -12.21 -2.70 18.13
CA THR A 87 -11.47 -3.14 19.34
C THR A 87 -9.98 -2.86 19.29
N GLN A 88 -9.45 -2.49 18.13
CA GLN A 88 -8.01 -2.42 17.90
C GLN A 88 -7.66 -1.25 16.98
N VAL A 89 -6.53 -0.61 17.28
CA VAL A 89 -5.82 0.32 16.40
C VAL A 89 -4.35 -0.07 16.44
N ASP A 90 -3.69 -0.17 15.29
CA ASP A 90 -2.26 -0.44 15.25
C ASP A 90 -1.47 0.86 15.10
N ILE A 91 -0.78 1.27 16.17
CA ILE A 91 0.05 2.48 16.19
C ILE A 91 1.38 2.15 16.84
N ARG A 92 2.47 2.30 16.09
CA ARG A 92 3.81 1.92 16.52
C ARG A 92 4.83 2.97 16.12
N LYS A 93 5.87 3.10 16.95
CA LYS A 93 7.09 3.81 16.54
C LYS A 93 7.78 2.99 15.45
N VAL A 94 8.05 3.61 14.30
CA VAL A 94 8.92 3.02 13.29
C VAL A 94 10.32 2.89 13.88
N ARG A 95 10.85 1.66 13.94
CA ARG A 95 12.18 1.40 14.48
C ARG A 95 13.23 1.71 13.41
N SER A 96 14.37 2.25 13.83
CA SER A 96 15.50 2.55 12.95
C SER A 96 16.31 1.31 12.60
N SER A 97 15.64 0.32 12.01
CA SER A 97 16.30 -0.74 11.25
C SER A 97 15.80 -0.65 9.82
N GLU A 98 16.67 -0.87 8.84
CA GLU A 98 16.29 -0.81 7.42
C GLU A 98 15.05 -1.66 7.14
N LYS A 99 14.97 -2.86 7.74
CA LYS A 99 13.80 -3.74 7.60
C LYS A 99 12.50 -3.11 8.13
N SER A 100 12.55 -2.37 9.23
CA SER A 100 11.37 -1.74 9.84
C SER A 100 10.99 -0.42 9.15
N GLU A 101 11.96 0.40 8.75
CA GLU A 101 11.73 1.65 8.02
C GLU A 101 11.17 1.33 6.63
N ASN A 102 11.84 0.43 5.90
CA ASN A 102 11.36 -0.04 4.61
C ASN A 102 9.99 -0.72 4.76
N GLY A 103 9.77 -1.50 5.83
CA GLY A 103 8.46 -2.10 6.09
C GLY A 103 7.34 -1.06 6.14
N ALA A 104 7.46 -0.04 6.99
CA ALA A 104 6.43 1.00 7.13
C ALA A 104 6.22 1.80 5.84
N VAL A 105 7.31 2.16 5.15
CA VAL A 105 7.24 2.88 3.87
C VAL A 105 6.60 2.02 2.78
N LEU A 106 6.97 0.74 2.69
CA LEU A 106 6.41 -0.20 1.73
C LEU A 106 4.92 -0.42 1.95
N GLU A 107 4.43 -0.51 3.20
CA GLU A 107 2.99 -0.61 3.47
C GLU A 107 2.20 0.59 2.89
N VAL A 108 2.72 1.81 3.07
CA VAL A 108 2.13 3.01 2.46
C VAL A 108 2.28 3.03 0.94
N ALA A 109 3.37 2.47 0.39
CA ALA A 109 3.62 2.44 -1.05
C ALA A 109 2.85 1.33 -1.81
N LYS A 110 2.24 0.37 -1.11
CA LYS A 110 1.40 -0.66 -1.75
C LYS A 110 0.22 -0.05 -2.51
N TYR A 111 -0.48 -0.87 -3.29
CA TYR A 111 -1.71 -0.47 -4.00
C TYR A 111 -2.87 -0.13 -3.05
N SER A 112 -3.71 0.83 -3.45
CA SER A 112 -4.92 1.24 -2.71
C SER A 112 -6.09 0.24 -2.83
N ALA A 113 -6.02 -0.65 -3.81
CA ALA A 113 -6.87 -1.82 -3.91
C ALA A 113 -6.06 -2.88 -4.67
N LYS A 114 -6.22 -4.16 -4.32
CA LYS A 114 -5.58 -5.22 -5.09
C LYS A 114 -6.34 -5.42 -6.39
N SER A 115 -5.62 -5.50 -7.51
CA SER A 115 -6.21 -5.67 -8.85
C SER A 115 -7.20 -6.84 -8.90
N ASN A 116 -6.85 -8.00 -8.31
CA ASN A 116 -7.74 -9.17 -8.28
C ASN A 116 -9.06 -8.94 -7.54
N GLU A 117 -9.11 -7.98 -6.61
CA GLU A 117 -10.33 -7.66 -5.84
C GLU A 117 -11.28 -6.73 -6.63
N LEU A 118 -10.71 -5.81 -7.42
CA LEU A 118 -11.46 -4.90 -8.30
C LEU A 118 -12.19 -5.64 -9.44
N TYR A 119 -11.63 -6.75 -9.93
CA TYR A 119 -12.14 -7.46 -11.11
C TYR A 119 -12.99 -8.70 -10.78
N ALA A 120 -13.42 -8.90 -9.53
CA ALA A 120 -14.24 -10.07 -9.19
C ALA A 120 -15.61 -10.08 -9.87
N SER A 121 -16.25 -8.92 -10.02
CA SER A 121 -17.47 -8.76 -10.80
C SER A 121 -17.66 -7.31 -11.20
N GLN A 122 -18.55 -7.06 -12.17
CA GLN A 122 -18.95 -5.71 -12.54
C GLN A 122 -19.60 -4.95 -11.36
N SER A 123 -20.44 -5.62 -10.56
CA SER A 123 -21.10 -4.97 -9.41
C SER A 123 -20.10 -4.54 -8.35
N ILE A 124 -19.11 -5.38 -8.05
CA ILE A 124 -18.02 -5.06 -7.12
C ILE A 124 -17.20 -3.89 -7.65
N PHE A 125 -16.85 -3.91 -8.94
CA PHE A 125 -16.14 -2.80 -9.58
C PHE A 125 -16.91 -1.48 -9.47
N GLU A 126 -18.22 -1.49 -9.74
CA GLU A 126 -19.04 -0.28 -9.63
C GLU A 126 -19.08 0.27 -8.20
N ILE A 127 -19.12 -0.59 -7.18
CA ILE A 127 -19.05 -0.19 -5.77
C ILE A 127 -17.70 0.48 -5.48
N PHE A 128 -16.58 -0.17 -5.83
CA PHE A 128 -15.25 0.41 -5.66
C PHE A 128 -15.11 1.74 -6.39
N TYR A 129 -15.54 1.81 -7.64
CA TYR A 129 -15.48 3.02 -8.45
C TYR A 129 -16.26 4.16 -7.81
N ARG A 130 -17.52 3.93 -7.42
CA ARG A 130 -18.34 4.96 -6.75
C ARG A 130 -17.75 5.38 -5.41
N ALA A 131 -17.21 4.44 -4.64
CA ALA A 131 -16.63 4.72 -3.32
C ALA A 131 -15.31 5.51 -3.39
N LEU A 132 -14.48 5.24 -4.39
CA LEU A 132 -13.12 5.80 -4.51
C LEU A 132 -13.00 6.97 -5.50
N LYS A 133 -13.92 7.09 -6.47
CA LYS A 133 -13.88 8.17 -7.47
C LYS A 133 -13.87 9.53 -6.79
N GLY A 134 -12.92 10.37 -7.20
CA GLY A 134 -12.74 11.72 -6.67
C GLY A 134 -12.16 11.78 -5.26
N ARG A 135 -11.80 10.64 -4.64
CA ARG A 135 -11.13 10.63 -3.34
C ARG A 135 -9.62 10.65 -3.51
N GLN A 136 -8.96 11.42 -2.65
CA GLN A 136 -7.50 11.41 -2.56
C GLN A 136 -7.05 10.14 -1.81
N LEU A 137 -6.66 9.12 -2.56
CA LEU A 137 -6.23 7.83 -2.01
C LEU A 137 -4.89 7.94 -1.31
N LEU A 138 -3.94 8.70 -1.87
CA LEU A 138 -2.66 9.00 -1.27
C LEU A 138 -2.56 10.51 -1.06
N THR A 139 -2.18 10.94 0.14
CA THR A 139 -2.05 12.37 0.47
C THR A 139 -0.78 12.60 1.28
N PHE A 140 -0.06 13.65 0.94
CA PHE A 140 1.12 14.14 1.65
C PHE A 140 0.82 15.50 2.28
N ASN A 141 1.19 15.69 3.54
CA ASN A 141 0.97 16.92 4.29
C ASN A 141 2.19 17.30 5.14
N GLY A 142 2.30 18.59 5.48
CA GLY A 142 3.42 19.16 6.23
C GLY A 142 4.76 18.81 5.60
N LEU A 143 5.70 18.36 6.44
CA LEU A 143 7.04 17.95 5.99
C LEU A 143 7.03 17.02 4.78
N PHE A 144 6.13 16.02 4.72
CA PHE A 144 6.10 15.10 3.59
C PHE A 144 5.74 15.80 2.28
N LYS A 145 4.84 16.78 2.31
CA LYS A 145 4.47 17.55 1.11
C LYS A 145 5.65 18.36 0.59
N ASP A 146 6.46 18.92 1.49
CA ASP A 146 7.66 19.68 1.11
C ASP A 146 8.74 18.77 0.54
N TYR A 147 8.94 17.57 1.11
CA TYR A 147 9.88 16.59 0.58
C TYR A 147 9.44 16.01 -0.77
N VAL A 148 8.13 15.86 -1.02
CA VAL A 148 7.63 15.50 -2.36
C VAL A 148 7.98 16.59 -3.39
N LYS A 149 7.92 17.87 -3.02
CA LYS A 149 8.36 18.95 -3.92
C LYS A 149 9.86 18.89 -4.20
N LYS A 150 10.68 18.71 -3.15
CA LYS A 150 12.14 18.54 -3.27
C LYS A 150 12.50 17.34 -4.16
N TYR A 151 11.81 16.22 -3.99
CA TYR A 151 11.97 15.04 -4.85
C TYR A 151 11.71 15.37 -6.32
N LYS A 152 10.62 16.08 -6.61
CA LYS A 152 10.27 16.49 -7.98
C LYS A 152 11.25 17.49 -8.60
N LEU A 153 11.98 18.25 -7.77
CA LEU A 153 13.00 19.20 -8.21
C LEU A 153 14.39 18.57 -8.38
N GLY A 154 14.57 17.29 -8.02
CA GLY A 154 15.87 16.60 -8.06
C GLY A 154 16.76 16.83 -6.85
N ASP A 155 16.33 17.63 -5.86
CA ASP A 155 17.11 17.95 -4.65
C ASP A 155 17.47 16.70 -3.81
N LEU A 156 16.72 15.61 -4.01
CA LEU A 156 16.86 14.35 -3.27
C LEU A 156 17.53 13.24 -4.10
N ASP A 157 18.06 13.54 -5.29
CA ASP A 157 18.60 12.53 -6.21
C ASP A 157 19.76 11.72 -5.62
N GLN A 158 20.54 12.34 -4.72
CA GLN A 158 21.61 11.68 -3.96
C GLN A 158 21.14 10.48 -3.09
N TYR A 159 19.83 10.39 -2.82
CA TYR A 159 19.24 9.29 -2.05
C TYR A 159 18.59 8.22 -2.93
N LYS A 160 18.53 8.41 -4.26
CA LYS A 160 18.04 7.39 -5.17
C LYS A 160 19.06 6.26 -5.22
N LYS A 161 18.56 5.01 -5.17
CA LYS A 161 19.41 3.85 -5.44
C LYS A 161 19.70 3.79 -6.93
N GLU A 162 20.96 3.70 -7.29
CA GLU A 162 21.36 3.41 -8.66
C GLU A 162 21.09 1.94 -8.97
N ASP A 163 20.57 1.67 -10.17
CA ASP A 163 20.45 0.31 -10.66
C ASP A 163 21.79 -0.13 -11.25
N GLU A 164 22.41 -1.12 -10.61
CA GLU A 164 23.67 -1.72 -11.05
C GLU A 164 23.48 -2.85 -12.07
N ASN A 165 22.22 -3.22 -12.38
CA ASN A 165 21.95 -4.29 -13.32
C ASN A 165 22.21 -3.87 -14.76
N GLU A 166 22.70 -4.82 -15.54
CA GLU A 166 22.85 -4.67 -16.99
C GLU A 166 21.71 -5.38 -17.72
N TYR A 167 20.94 -4.60 -18.48
CA TYR A 167 19.85 -5.08 -19.29
C TYR A 167 20.36 -5.44 -20.68
N THR A 168 20.25 -6.70 -21.06
CA THR A 168 20.79 -7.25 -22.30
C THR A 168 19.71 -7.72 -23.28
N HIS A 169 18.49 -7.94 -22.79
CA HIS A 169 17.38 -8.51 -23.57
C HIS A 169 16.10 -7.69 -23.40
N LEU A 170 15.31 -7.64 -24.46
CA LEU A 170 13.96 -7.08 -24.48
C LEU A 170 12.93 -8.21 -24.52
N LEU A 171 12.04 -8.24 -23.52
CA LEU A 171 10.85 -9.09 -23.51
C LEU A 171 9.63 -8.27 -23.95
N THR A 172 9.01 -8.64 -25.06
CA THR A 172 7.75 -8.04 -25.51
C THR A 172 6.62 -9.05 -25.39
N SER A 173 5.55 -8.68 -24.67
CA SER A 173 4.35 -9.49 -24.49
C SER A 173 3.17 -8.84 -25.21
N VAL A 174 2.65 -9.50 -26.25
CA VAL A 174 1.48 -9.02 -27.01
C VAL A 174 0.30 -9.93 -26.72
N TRP A 175 -0.79 -9.36 -26.18
CA TRP A 175 -2.03 -10.11 -26.00
C TRP A 175 -2.67 -10.41 -27.36
N LYS A 176 -2.88 -11.69 -27.67
CA LYS A 176 -3.58 -12.14 -28.87
C LYS A 176 -4.69 -13.10 -28.48
N THR A 177 -5.93 -12.61 -28.63
CA THR A 177 -7.18 -13.34 -28.41
C THR A 177 -7.40 -13.80 -26.97
N SER A 178 -6.65 -14.82 -26.54
CA SER A 178 -6.78 -15.48 -25.24
C SER A 178 -5.44 -15.78 -24.55
N LYS A 179 -4.30 -15.46 -25.19
CA LYS A 179 -2.97 -15.69 -24.63
C LYS A 179 -1.99 -14.57 -24.95
N TYR A 180 -1.01 -14.39 -24.08
CA TYR A 180 0.15 -13.56 -24.38
C TYR A 180 1.08 -14.32 -25.33
N ASN A 181 1.46 -13.66 -26.42
CA ASN A 181 2.60 -14.06 -27.24
C ASN A 181 3.82 -13.28 -26.72
N ASN A 182 4.81 -14.02 -26.21
CA ASN A 182 6.02 -13.47 -25.64
C ASN A 182 7.16 -13.65 -26.64
N MET A 183 7.84 -12.57 -26.98
CA MET A 183 9.04 -12.57 -27.78
C MET A 183 10.18 -12.00 -26.94
N LEU A 184 11.25 -12.79 -26.78
CA LEU A 184 12.49 -12.37 -26.15
C LEU A 184 13.54 -12.20 -27.24
N ARG A 185 14.19 -11.04 -27.28
CA ARG A 185 15.33 -10.80 -28.17
C ARG A 185 16.45 -10.07 -27.45
N GLN A 186 17.68 -10.22 -27.94
CA GLN A 186 18.80 -9.40 -27.49
C GLN A 186 18.61 -7.95 -27.95
N LEU A 187 19.11 -7.01 -27.14
CA LEU A 187 19.12 -5.59 -27.48
C LEU A 187 20.12 -5.32 -28.61
N SER A 188 19.80 -4.35 -29.48
CA SER A 188 20.81 -3.77 -30.37
C SER A 188 21.82 -2.95 -29.55
N VAL A 189 22.95 -2.57 -30.15
CA VAL A 189 23.96 -1.72 -29.49
C VAL A 189 23.35 -0.39 -29.03
N GLU A 190 22.56 0.24 -29.90
CA GLU A 190 21.88 1.51 -29.63
C GLU A 190 20.87 1.38 -28.48
N GLU A 191 20.06 0.31 -28.48
CA GLU A 191 19.09 0.05 -27.41
C GLU A 191 19.77 -0.31 -26.09
N PHE A 192 20.87 -1.06 -26.14
CA PHE A 192 21.65 -1.40 -24.97
C PHE A 192 22.20 -0.14 -24.29
N GLU A 193 22.82 0.76 -25.05
CA GLU A 193 23.33 2.03 -24.52
C GLU A 193 22.21 2.90 -23.96
N GLN A 194 21.10 3.02 -24.70
CA GLN A 194 19.96 3.83 -24.30
C GLN A 194 19.29 3.29 -23.02
N TYR A 195 18.91 2.01 -23.00
CA TYR A 195 18.17 1.43 -21.88
C TYR A 195 19.01 1.31 -20.62
N ASN A 196 20.30 0.92 -20.71
CA ASN A 196 21.17 0.87 -19.53
C ASN A 196 21.50 2.26 -18.99
N LYS A 197 21.56 3.30 -19.85
CA LYS A 197 21.69 4.68 -19.38
C LYS A 197 20.43 5.16 -18.67
N GLN A 198 19.25 4.82 -19.20
CA GLN A 198 17.97 5.17 -18.59
C GLN A 198 17.73 4.41 -17.27
N ALA A 199 18.06 3.11 -17.21
CA ALA A 199 17.85 2.28 -16.02
C ALA A 199 18.59 2.79 -14.78
N LYS A 200 19.76 3.43 -14.96
CA LYS A 200 20.51 4.07 -13.87
C LYS A 200 19.73 5.19 -13.16
N ILE A 201 18.81 5.83 -13.87
CA ILE A 201 17.97 6.90 -13.33
C ILE A 201 16.54 6.38 -13.30
N ILE A 202 16.08 5.93 -12.13
CA ILE A 202 14.66 5.60 -11.93
C ILE A 202 13.86 6.91 -11.95
N GLU A 203 13.55 7.41 -13.14
CA GLU A 203 12.55 8.43 -13.37
C GLU A 203 11.19 7.72 -13.47
N ILE A 204 10.41 7.78 -12.39
CA ILE A 204 8.97 7.52 -12.48
C ILE A 204 8.40 8.72 -13.23
N LYS A 205 8.35 8.64 -14.56
CA LYS A 205 7.44 9.47 -15.32
C LYS A 205 6.03 8.98 -15.02
N ASP A 206 5.35 9.68 -14.13
CA ASP A 206 3.89 9.57 -14.02
C ASP A 206 3.31 10.14 -15.33
N ASP A 207 3.28 9.33 -16.39
CA ASP A 207 2.42 9.59 -17.54
C ASP A 207 0.98 9.24 -17.11
N ILE A 208 0.39 10.11 -16.29
CA ILE A 208 -1.05 10.17 -16.07
C ILE A 208 -1.52 11.45 -16.74
N ASN A 209 -1.86 11.34 -18.03
CA ASN A 209 -2.74 12.29 -18.72
C ASN A 209 -4.17 12.18 -18.17
#